data_AF-A0A533WVS3-F1
#
_entry.id   AF-A0A533WVS3-F1
#
_cell.length_a   1.000
_cell.length_b   1.000
_cell.length_c   1.000
_cell.angle_alpha   90.00
_cell.angle_beta   90.00
_cell.angle_gamma   90.00
#
_symmetry.space_group_name_H-M   'P 1'
#
loop_
_entity.id
_entity.type
_entity.pdbx_description
1 polymer ?
#
loop_
_entity_poly.entity_id
_entity_poly.type
_entity_poly.pdbx_seq_one_letter_code
_entity_poly.pdbx_strand_id
1 'polypeptide(L)' 'RPKHIGVVHIKQGINMRKVAERRVNEKFPNLEVLGSYFLHKDGMNIWYEVILADPSHPSISKDREMRGKLKAFAK' A
#
# COMPACT_ATOMS: atom_id res chain seq x y z
N ARG A 1 -24.24 28.87 -12.75
CA ARG A 1 -23.26 29.29 -11.71
C ARG A 1 -22.01 28.43 -11.84
N PRO A 2 -20.81 28.99 -12.02
CA PRO A 2 -19.57 28.22 -12.09
C PRO A 2 -19.22 27.63 -10.71
N LYS A 3 -19.46 26.34 -10.51
CA LYS A 3 -19.28 25.66 -9.21
C LYS A 3 -17.96 24.87 -9.09
N HIS A 4 -17.29 24.57 -10.21
CA HIS A 4 -16.11 23.68 -10.26
C HIS A 4 -14.86 24.33 -10.89
N ILE A 5 -14.68 25.65 -10.74
CA ILE A 5 -13.52 26.38 -11.31
C ILE A 5 -12.26 26.28 -10.43
N GLY A 6 -12.36 25.91 -9.17
CA GLY A 6 -11.20 25.85 -8.27
C GLY A 6 -10.22 24.73 -8.67
N VAL A 7 -8.95 25.07 -8.91
CA VAL A 7 -7.91 24.09 -9.31
C VAL A 7 -6.89 23.84 -8.19
N VAL A 8 -6.42 24.90 -7.53
CA VAL A 8 -5.23 24.84 -6.63
C VAL A 8 -5.50 24.13 -5.30
N HIS A 9 -6.70 24.24 -4.75
CA HIS A 9 -7.03 23.72 -3.41
C HIS A 9 -7.71 22.33 -3.45
N ILE A 10 -7.72 21.67 -4.61
CA ILE A 10 -8.24 20.31 -4.72
C ILE A 10 -7.22 19.36 -4.08
N LYS A 11 -7.59 18.78 -2.94
CA LYS A 11 -6.80 17.74 -2.28
C LYS A 11 -7.29 16.36 -2.72
N GLN A 12 -6.36 15.41 -2.83
CA GLN A 12 -6.73 14.01 -3.03
C GLN A 12 -7.57 13.50 -1.86
N GLY A 13 -8.58 12.67 -2.16
CA GLY A 13 -9.42 12.02 -1.15
C GLY A 13 -8.79 10.78 -0.50
N ILE A 14 -7.56 10.44 -0.85
CA ILE A 14 -6.84 9.26 -0.35
C ILE A 14 -5.62 9.66 0.47
N ASN A 15 -5.29 8.86 1.48
CA ASN A 15 -4.13 9.08 2.32
C ASN A 15 -2.82 8.74 1.56
N MET A 16 -1.77 9.53 1.76
CA MET A 16 -0.44 9.30 1.20
C MET A 16 0.12 7.91 1.52
N ARG A 17 -0.19 7.35 2.69
CA ARG A 17 0.16 5.96 3.03
C ARG A 17 -0.43 4.96 2.03
N LYS A 18 -1.71 5.10 1.68
CA LYS A 18 -2.38 4.25 0.68
C LYS A 18 -1.81 4.46 -0.72
N VAL A 19 -1.40 5.69 -1.04
CA VAL A 19 -0.71 5.99 -2.31
C VAL A 19 0.62 5.24 -2.38
N ALA A 20 1.39 5.23 -1.28
CA ALA A 20 2.65 4.49 -1.21
C ALA A 20 2.43 2.97 -1.34
N GLU A 21 1.50 2.40 -0.58
CA GLU A 21 1.12 0.97 -0.68
C GLU A 21 0.71 0.60 -2.12
N ARG A 22 -0.12 1.43 -2.76
CA ARG A 22 -0.56 1.20 -4.15
C ARG A 22 0.62 1.22 -5.13
N ARG A 23 1.51 2.22 -5.04
CA ARG A 23 2.70 2.32 -5.91
C ARG A 23 3.61 1.09 -5.78
N VAL A 24 3.77 0.55 -4.57
CA VAL A 24 4.56 -0.66 -4.33
C VAL A 24 3.85 -1.88 -4.94
N ASN A 25 2.54 -2.01 -4.76
CA ASN A 25 1.75 -3.10 -5.33
C ASN A 25 1.74 -3.11 -6.87
N GLU A 26 1.71 -1.93 -7.49
CA GLU A 26 1.87 -1.77 -8.95
C GLU A 26 3.27 -2.22 -9.42
N LYS A 27 4.31 -1.98 -8.61
CA LYS A 27 5.70 -2.35 -8.93
C LYS A 27 5.99 -3.83 -8.72
N PHE A 28 5.39 -4.45 -7.70
CA PHE A 28 5.61 -5.85 -7.32
C PHE A 28 4.29 -6.63 -7.26
N PRO A 29 3.67 -6.95 -8.41
CA PRO A 29 2.34 -7.58 -8.45
C PRO A 29 2.34 -9.04 -7.96
N ASN A 30 3.51 -9.68 -7.88
CA ASN A 30 3.68 -11.04 -7.36
C ASN A 30 3.73 -11.10 -5.83
N LEU A 31 3.90 -9.96 -5.16
CA LEU A 31 3.98 -9.86 -3.71
C LEU A 31 2.71 -9.21 -3.17
N GLU A 32 2.37 -9.52 -1.93
CA GLU A 32 1.20 -8.96 -1.27
C GLU A 32 1.57 -7.98 -0.15
N VAL A 33 0.90 -6.83 -0.11
CA VAL A 33 1.09 -5.81 0.93
C VAL A 33 0.39 -6.24 2.22
N LEU A 34 1.17 -6.46 3.28
CA LEU A 34 0.66 -6.73 4.63
C LEU A 34 0.32 -5.44 5.39
N GLY A 35 1.09 -4.39 5.13
CA GLY A 35 0.91 -3.10 5.78
C GLY A 35 2.08 -2.17 5.51
N SER A 36 2.03 -1.00 6.12
CA SER A 36 3.11 -0.02 6.05
C SER A 36 3.13 0.87 7.28
N TYR A 37 4.26 1.51 7.54
CA TYR A 37 4.39 2.49 8.60
C TYR A 37 5.17 3.72 8.14
N PHE A 38 4.95 4.82 8.87
CA PHE A 38 5.66 6.06 8.63
C PHE A 38 7.12 5.89 9.02
N LEU A 39 8.03 6.20 8.11
CA LEU A 39 9.46 6.14 8.36
C LEU A 39 10.02 7.53 8.64
N HIS A 40 9.82 8.44 7.70
CA HIS A 40 10.39 9.78 7.77
C HIS A 40 9.61 10.76 6.89
N LYS A 41 9.84 12.05 7.11
CA LYS A 41 9.31 13.14 6.27
C LYS A 41 10.31 14.27 6.23
N ASP A 42 10.56 14.77 5.04
CA ASP A 42 11.32 16.00 4.80
C ASP A 42 10.36 17.10 4.30
N GLY A 43 10.90 18.16 3.68
CA GLY A 43 10.11 19.25 3.14
C GLY A 43 9.27 18.90 1.90
N MET A 44 9.62 17.85 1.15
CA MET A 44 9.03 17.54 -0.16
C MET A 44 8.38 16.15 -0.24
N ASN A 45 8.91 15.19 0.51
CA ASN A 45 8.63 13.77 0.45
C ASN A 45 8.22 13.23 1.82
N ILE A 46 7.40 12.18 1.74
CA ILE A 46 7.01 11.39 2.89
C ILE A 46 7.37 9.95 2.56
N TRP A 47 8.13 9.33 3.43
CA TRP A 47 8.56 7.95 3.28
C TRP A 47 7.74 7.03 4.17
N TYR A 48 7.31 5.94 3.56
CA TYR A 48 6.65 4.84 4.22
C TYR A 48 7.45 3.57 3.95
N GLU A 49 7.66 2.79 4.99
CA GLU A 49 8.19 1.44 4.84
C GLU A 49 7.02 0.49 4.65
N VAL A 50 6.99 -0.20 3.50
CA VAL A 50 5.90 -1.09 3.10
C VAL A 50 6.38 -2.53 3.24
N ILE A 51 5.64 -3.33 4.01
CA ILE A 51 5.96 -4.72 4.30
C ILE A 51 5.23 -5.59 3.27
N LEU A 52 6.01 -6.36 2.51
CA LEU A 52 5.52 -7.29 1.49
C LEU A 52 5.74 -8.73 1.94
N ALA A 53 4.85 -9.62 1.51
CA ALA A 53 4.98 -11.05 1.67
C ALA A 53 4.88 -11.74 0.31
N ASP A 54 5.64 -12.82 0.12
CA ASP A 54 5.58 -13.68 -1.05
C ASP A 54 4.68 -14.90 -0.78
N PRO A 55 3.48 -14.98 -1.37
CA PRO A 55 2.59 -16.11 -1.18
C PRO A 55 3.14 -17.42 -1.76
N SER A 56 4.02 -17.36 -2.77
CA SER A 56 4.57 -18.56 -3.42
C SER A 56 5.63 -19.27 -2.58
N HIS A 57 6.18 -18.59 -1.56
CA HIS A 57 7.24 -19.13 -0.75
C HIS A 57 6.74 -20.25 0.19
N PRO A 58 7.42 -21.42 0.27
CA PRO A 58 6.97 -22.55 1.10
C PRO A 58 6.77 -22.23 2.58
N SER A 59 7.62 -21.36 3.15
CA SER A 59 7.51 -20.99 4.56
C SER A 59 6.28 -20.13 4.84
N ILE A 60 5.80 -19.35 3.87
CA ILE A 60 4.62 -18.49 4.01
C ILE A 60 3.35 -19.28 3.67
N SER A 61 3.37 -20.08 2.61
CA SER A 61 2.24 -20.91 2.19
C SER A 61 1.92 -22.05 3.16
N LYS A 62 2.88 -22.55 3.92
CA LYS A 62 2.65 -23.58 4.95
C LYS A 62 2.25 -22.99 6.31
N ASP A 63 2.56 -21.72 6.56
CA ASP A 63 2.22 -21.05 7.80
C ASP A 63 0.71 -20.72 7.86
N ARG A 64 0.04 -21.22 8.90
CA ARG A 64 -1.41 -21.05 9.09
C ARG A 64 -1.78 -19.60 9.39
N GLU A 65 -0.97 -18.88 10.15
CA GLU A 65 -1.22 -17.48 10.51
C GLU A 65 -1.09 -16.59 9.27
N MET A 66 -0.05 -16.80 8.48
CA MET A 66 0.19 -16.02 7.26
C MET A 66 -0.91 -16.26 6.21
N ARG A 67 -1.38 -17.50 6.05
CA ARG A 67 -2.52 -17.80 5.17
C ARG A 67 -3.80 -17.05 5.54
N GLY A 68 -4.04 -16.81 6.82
CA GLY A 68 -5.22 -16.04 7.26
C GLY A 68 -5.11 -14.55 6.97
N LYS A 69 -3.90 -14.01 6.86
CA LYS A 69 -3.65 -12.57 6.63
C LYS A 69 -3.58 -12.20 5.15
N LEU A 70 -3.19 -13.14 4.30
CA LEU A 70 -2.95 -12.92 2.87
C LEU A 70 -4.20 -13.18 2.04
N LYS A 71 -4.59 -12.21 1.21
CA LYS A 71 -5.68 -12.31 0.24
C LYS A 71 -5.42 -13.36 -0.81
N ALA A 72 -4.16 -13.65 -1.13
CA ALA A 72 -3.81 -14.71 -2.09
C ALA A 72 -4.36 -16.10 -1.69
N PHE A 73 -4.58 -16.35 -0.40
CA PHE A 73 -5.15 -17.60 0.12
C PHE A 73 -6.59 -17.49 0.61
N ALA A 74 -7.10 -16.26 0.73
CA ALA A 74 -8.49 -16.00 1.09
C ALA A 74 -9.37 -16.33 -0.12
N LYS A 75 -10.08 -17.46 -0.03
CA LYS A 75 -11.13 -17.86 -0.97
C LYS A 75 -12.48 -17.35 -0.49
#